data_AF-A0A7J7PF70-F1
#
_entry.id   AF-A0A7J7PF70-F1
#
_cell.length_a   1.000
_cell.length_b   1.000
_cell.length_c   1.000
_cell.angle_alpha   90.00
_cell.angle_beta   90.00
_cell.angle_gamma   90.00
#
_symmetry.space_group_name_H-M   'P 1'
#
loop_
_entity.id
_entity.type
_entity.pdbx_description
1 polymer ?
#
loop_
_entity_poly.entity_id
_entity_poly.type
_entity_poly.pdbx_seq_one_letter_code
_entity_poly.pdbx_strand_id
1 'polypeptide(L)'
;MQAGAGGEQVPQHELHVVQEEGQQKLQLSVKLPGLSSQLDIQLVCSSSSIGLTVPGRYALLLPLDVTISDAADSVKFMKKKQTLVAKFTIINEDAATSAAAGSGPGTATGAANGSGSSSSGTGQQQQQRGGDGAQRAAAVAAEEAARREQQRRLTLRQQRSG
;
A
#
# COMPACT_ATOMS: atom_id res chain seq x y z
N MET A 1 19.69 26.18 -37.49
CA MET A 1 18.75 26.14 -36.34
C MET A 1 18.10 24.77 -36.39
N GLN A 2 18.56 23.85 -35.54
CA GLN A 2 18.18 22.44 -35.58
C GLN A 2 16.90 22.28 -34.74
N ALA A 3 15.80 21.85 -35.37
CA ALA A 3 14.56 21.55 -34.69
C ALA A 3 14.81 20.39 -33.71
N GLY A 4 14.91 20.71 -32.42
CA GLY A 4 15.01 19.70 -31.38
C GLY A 4 13.71 18.91 -31.35
N ALA A 5 13.78 17.66 -31.79
CA ALA A 5 12.76 16.65 -31.51
C ALA A 5 12.75 16.37 -29.99
N GLY A 6 12.29 17.34 -29.19
CA GLY A 6 12.06 17.21 -27.77
C GLY A 6 10.75 16.47 -27.52
N GLY A 7 10.62 15.27 -28.10
CA GLY A 7 9.42 14.45 -27.98
C GLY A 7 9.21 14.03 -26.54
N GLU A 8 8.03 14.32 -26.01
CA GLU A 8 7.59 13.81 -24.72
C GLU A 8 7.60 12.28 -24.77
N GLN A 9 8.34 11.66 -23.84
CA GLN A 9 8.53 10.20 -23.82
C GLN A 9 7.48 9.53 -22.95
N VAL A 10 7.10 8.30 -23.29
CA VAL A 10 6.23 7.50 -22.41
C VAL A 10 7.11 6.87 -21.30
N PRO A 11 6.89 7.21 -20.03
CA PRO A 11 7.67 6.64 -18.94
C PRO A 11 7.34 5.16 -18.72
N GLN A 12 8.33 4.40 -18.23
CA GLN A 12 8.09 3.02 -17.80
C GLN A 12 7.15 3.03 -16.59
N HIS A 13 6.09 2.24 -16.65
CA HIS A 13 5.08 2.16 -15.61
C HIS A 13 4.67 0.72 -15.34
N GLU A 14 4.20 0.48 -14.11
CA GLU A 14 3.70 -0.81 -13.64
C GLU A 14 2.44 -0.57 -12.79
N LEU A 15 1.41 -1.38 -13.03
CA LEU A 15 0.17 -1.39 -12.26
C LEU A 15 0.09 -2.67 -11.43
N HIS A 16 -0.28 -2.52 -10.16
CA HIS A 16 -0.52 -3.64 -9.26
C HIS A 16 -1.79 -3.42 -8.48
N VAL A 17 -2.62 -4.46 -8.36
CA VAL A 17 -3.72 -4.47 -7.40
C VAL A 17 -3.19 -5.02 -6.08
N VAL A 18 -3.33 -4.24 -5.01
CA VAL A 18 -2.91 -4.61 -3.66
C VAL A 18 -4.14 -4.61 -2.74
N GLN A 19 -4.19 -5.54 -1.80
CA GLN A 19 -5.23 -5.56 -0.78
C GLN A 19 -4.68 -4.92 0.49
N GLU A 20 -5.25 -3.79 0.89
CA GLU A 20 -4.78 -2.99 2.03
C GLU A 20 -5.98 -2.69 2.92
N GLU A 21 -5.88 -3.00 4.22
CA GLU A 21 -6.96 -2.73 5.19
C GLU A 21 -8.31 -3.38 4.82
N GLY A 22 -8.29 -4.48 4.07
CA GLY A 22 -9.50 -5.17 3.59
C GLY A 22 -10.12 -4.56 2.32
N GLN A 23 -9.53 -3.49 1.75
CA GLN A 23 -9.97 -2.86 0.51
C GLN A 23 -8.99 -3.15 -0.63
N GLN A 24 -9.50 -3.27 -1.86
CA GLN A 24 -8.66 -3.38 -3.05
C GLN A 24 -8.20 -1.98 -3.49
N LYS A 25 -6.88 -1.79 -3.57
CA LYS A 25 -6.26 -0.56 -4.03
C LYS A 25 -5.43 -0.84 -5.29
N LEU A 26 -5.53 0.04 -6.28
CA LEU A 26 -4.66 0.06 -7.45
C LEU A 26 -3.42 0.90 -7.13
N GLN A 27 -2.25 0.30 -7.25
CA GLN A 27 -0.96 0.96 -7.10
C GLN A 27 -0.31 1.15 -8.47
N LEU A 28 -0.13 2.40 -8.87
CA LEU A 28 0.63 2.81 -10.05
C LEU A 28 2.06 3.18 -9.64
N SER A 29 3.05 2.55 -10.27
CA SER A 29 4.46 2.90 -10.13
C SER A 29 5.01 3.39 -11.47
N VAL A 30 5.46 4.64 -11.54
CA VAL A 30 6.00 5.24 -12.76
C VAL A 30 7.45 5.64 -12.54
N LYS A 31 8.36 5.11 -13.35
CA LYS A 31 9.77 5.49 -13.34
C LYS A 31 9.97 6.75 -14.17
N LEU A 32 10.48 7.78 -13.52
CA LEU A 32 10.66 9.12 -14.05
C LEU A 32 12.13 9.54 -13.91
N PRO A 33 13.06 8.92 -14.65
CA PRO A 33 14.46 9.23 -14.53
C PRO A 33 14.75 10.68 -14.91
N GLY A 34 15.68 11.30 -14.17
CA GLY A 34 16.07 12.70 -14.38
C GLY A 34 15.10 13.74 -13.79
N LEU A 35 14.00 13.32 -13.15
CA LEU A 35 13.17 14.22 -12.33
C LEU A 35 13.76 14.37 -10.92
N SER A 36 13.88 15.62 -10.49
CA SER A 36 14.46 15.99 -9.19
C SER A 36 13.41 16.39 -8.15
N SER A 37 12.20 16.69 -8.60
CA SER A 37 11.08 17.18 -7.80
C SER A 37 9.76 16.68 -8.35
N GLN A 38 8.75 16.61 -7.49
CA GLN A 38 7.38 16.25 -7.86
C GLN A 38 6.55 17.44 -8.35
N LEU A 39 7.06 18.67 -8.21
CA LEU A 39 6.33 19.90 -8.55
C LEU A 39 5.99 20.01 -10.04
N ASP A 40 6.81 19.41 -10.90
CA ASP A 40 6.63 19.42 -12.36
C ASP A 40 5.73 18.27 -12.86
N ILE A 41 5.19 17.45 -11.94
CA ILE A 41 4.38 16.27 -12.28
C ILE A 41 2.91 16.63 -12.15
N GLN A 42 2.19 16.61 -13.26
CA GLN A 42 0.73 16.73 -13.29
C GLN A 42 0.15 15.32 -13.39
N LEU A 43 -0.56 14.90 -12.34
CA LEU A 43 -1.28 13.64 -12.30
C LEU A 43 -2.78 13.96 -12.36
N VAL A 44 -3.44 13.54 -13.43
CA VAL A 44 -4.89 13.67 -13.63
C VAL A 44 -5.47 12.28 -13.54
N CYS A 45 -6.49 12.12 -12.70
CA CYS A 45 -7.12 10.82 -12.48
C CYS A 45 -8.58 10.96 -12.90
N SER A 46 -9.10 9.90 -13.49
CA SER A 46 -10.51 9.76 -13.82
C SER A 46 -10.91 8.32 -13.52
N SER A 47 -12.20 8.08 -13.39
CA SER A 47 -12.72 6.78 -12.93
C SER A 47 -12.19 5.58 -13.72
N SER A 48 -11.85 5.75 -15.00
CA SER A 48 -11.37 4.69 -15.91
C SER A 48 -10.02 5.00 -16.58
N SER A 49 -9.31 6.04 -16.17
CA SER A 49 -8.02 6.38 -16.77
C SER A 49 -7.14 7.21 -15.85
N ILE A 50 -5.83 6.99 -15.93
CA ILE A 50 -4.82 7.80 -15.24
C ILE A 50 -3.94 8.49 -16.28
N GLY A 51 -3.89 9.82 -16.21
CA GLY A 51 -3.01 10.67 -17.00
C GLY A 51 -1.85 11.19 -16.15
N LEU A 52 -0.63 11.10 -16.65
CA LEU A 52 0.55 11.72 -16.07
C LEU A 52 1.28 12.53 -17.12
N THR A 53 1.50 13.80 -16.83
CA THR A 53 2.21 14.73 -17.72
C THR A 53 3.31 15.45 -16.98
N VAL A 54 4.51 15.42 -17.55
CA VAL A 54 5.68 16.18 -17.14
C VAL A 54 6.08 17.04 -18.34
N PRO A 55 5.75 18.35 -18.32
CA PRO A 55 5.92 19.23 -19.47
C PRO A 55 7.32 19.15 -20.09
N GLY A 56 7.38 18.89 -21.39
CA GLY A 56 8.64 18.82 -22.15
C GLY A 56 9.51 17.60 -21.85
N ARG A 57 9.00 16.59 -21.13
CA ARG A 57 9.76 15.35 -20.82
C ARG A 57 8.96 14.07 -20.95
N TYR A 58 7.83 13.96 -20.25
CA TYR A 58 7.08 12.71 -20.16
C TYR A 58 5.59 12.91 -20.32
N ALA A 59 4.92 12.00 -21.02
CA ALA A 59 3.48 11.93 -21.10
C ALA A 59 3.02 10.46 -21.06
N LEU A 60 2.05 10.16 -20.19
CA LEU A 60 1.46 8.85 -20.02
C LEU A 60 -0.06 9.02 -19.94
N LEU A 61 -0.79 8.25 -20.73
CA LEU A 61 -2.22 8.07 -20.58
C LEU A 61 -2.49 6.58 -20.49
N LEU A 62 -3.01 6.15 -19.35
CA LEU A 62 -3.22 4.75 -19.04
C LEU A 62 -4.70 4.47 -18.85
N PRO A 63 -5.36 3.80 -19.80
CA PRO A 63 -6.72 3.31 -19.60
C PRO A 63 -6.72 2.19 -18.54
N LEU A 64 -7.79 2.12 -17.76
CA LEU A 64 -7.98 1.12 -16.70
C LEU A 64 -9.20 0.27 -17.01
N ASP A 65 -9.10 -1.03 -16.74
CA ASP A 65 -10.22 -1.98 -16.79
C ASP A 65 -11.06 -1.99 -15.50
N VAL A 66 -10.70 -1.16 -14.52
CA VAL A 66 -11.36 -1.06 -13.22
C VAL A 66 -11.76 0.37 -12.92
N THR A 67 -12.88 0.53 -12.22
CA THR A 67 -13.34 1.83 -11.74
C THR A 67 -12.55 2.21 -10.48
N ILE A 68 -11.85 3.32 -10.52
CA ILE A 68 -11.12 3.88 -9.37
C ILE A 68 -11.77 5.16 -8.86
N SER A 69 -11.43 5.54 -7.63
CA SER A 69 -11.78 6.85 -7.08
C SER A 69 -11.14 7.97 -7.91
N ASP A 70 -11.87 9.07 -8.08
CA ASP A 70 -11.41 10.25 -8.85
C ASP A 70 -10.20 10.94 -8.21
N ALA A 71 -10.01 10.74 -6.90
CA ALA A 71 -8.86 11.21 -6.15
C ALA A 71 -7.90 10.06 -5.78
N ALA A 72 -6.60 10.30 -5.91
CA ALA A 72 -5.58 9.41 -5.39
C ALA A 72 -5.56 9.42 -3.85
N ASP A 73 -5.57 8.25 -3.23
CA ASP A 73 -5.43 8.11 -1.76
C ASP A 73 -4.07 8.59 -1.28
N SER A 74 -3.03 8.30 -2.06
CA SER A 74 -1.68 8.76 -1.78
C SER A 74 -0.87 8.88 -3.05
N VAL A 75 -0.06 9.93 -3.14
CA VAL A 75 0.91 10.13 -4.21
C VAL A 75 2.26 10.42 -3.56
N LYS A 76 3.27 9.62 -3.89
CA LYS A 76 4.60 9.72 -3.30
C LYS A 76 5.68 9.62 -4.37
N PHE A 77 6.46 10.68 -4.51
CA PHE A 77 7.64 10.66 -5.36
C PHE A 77 8.89 10.22 -4.57
N MET A 78 9.40 9.04 -4.89
CA MET A 78 10.63 8.50 -4.32
C MET A 78 11.85 9.05 -5.07
N LYS A 79 12.33 10.25 -4.70
CA LYS A 79 13.47 10.93 -5.36
C LYS A 79 14.70 10.04 -5.55
N LYS A 80 15.05 9.22 -4.55
CA LYS A 80 16.21 8.29 -4.63
C LYS A 80 16.06 7.21 -5.71
N LYS A 81 14.82 6.74 -5.94
CA LYS A 81 14.50 5.74 -6.96
C LYS A 81 14.00 6.36 -8.26
N GLN A 82 13.81 7.69 -8.28
CA GLN A 82 13.18 8.43 -9.36
C GLN A 82 11.86 7.76 -9.79
N THR A 83 11.04 7.37 -8.81
CA THR A 83 9.78 6.64 -9.04
C THR A 83 8.63 7.37 -8.37
N LEU A 84 7.58 7.67 -9.12
CA LEU A 84 6.29 8.11 -8.58
C LEU A 84 5.46 6.87 -8.24
N VAL A 85 4.96 6.80 -7.02
CA VAL A 85 4.00 5.77 -6.61
C VAL A 85 2.70 6.46 -6.24
N ALA A 86 1.62 6.12 -6.94
CA ALA A 86 0.27 6.59 -6.64
C ALA A 86 -0.62 5.40 -6.28
N LYS A 87 -1.50 5.58 -5.30
CA LYS A 87 -2.49 4.57 -4.89
C LYS A 87 -3.89 5.11 -5.05
N PHE A 88 -4.78 4.26 -5.53
CA PHE A 88 -6.18 4.57 -5.79
C PHE A 88 -7.06 3.46 -5.23
N THR A 89 -8.15 3.82 -4.58
CA THR A 89 -9.14 2.86 -4.13
C THR A 89 -9.98 2.40 -5.32
N ILE A 90 -10.11 1.09 -5.49
CA ILE A 90 -10.95 0.50 -6.54
C ILE A 90 -12.39 0.49 -6.03
N ILE A 91 -13.27 1.14 -6.78
CA ILE A 91 -14.71 1.19 -6.52
C ILE A 91 -15.36 0.14 -7.42
N ASN A 92 -15.41 -1.11 -6.96
CA ASN A 92 -16.19 -2.12 -7.66
C ASN A 92 -17.68 -1.79 -7.53
N GLU A 93 -18.36 -1.46 -8.62
CA GLU A 93 -19.82 -1.37 -8.64
C GLU A 93 -20.50 -2.74 -8.41
N ASP A 94 -19.74 -3.84 -8.46
CA ASP A 94 -20.24 -5.22 -8.27
C ASP A 94 -20.24 -5.72 -6.80
N ALA A 95 -19.87 -4.89 -5.83
CA ALA A 95 -19.78 -5.30 -4.42
C ALA A 95 -21.10 -5.20 -3.62
N ALA A 96 -22.25 -4.98 -4.28
CA ALA A 96 -23.57 -4.90 -3.62
C ALA A 96 -24.37 -6.23 -3.64
N THR A 97 -23.79 -7.36 -4.03
CA THR A 97 -24.53 -8.65 -4.12
C THR A 97 -23.96 -9.80 -3.27
N SER A 98 -22.98 -9.57 -2.39
CA SER A 98 -22.46 -10.63 -1.49
C SER A 98 -22.73 -10.42 0.00
N ALA A 99 -23.67 -9.56 0.38
CA ALA A 99 -24.02 -9.32 1.80
C ALA A 99 -25.49 -9.61 2.18
N ALA A 100 -26.30 -10.22 1.31
CA ALA A 100 -27.72 -10.52 1.60
C ALA A 100 -28.19 -11.89 1.08
N ALA A 101 -27.72 -12.96 1.71
CA ALA A 101 -28.43 -14.23 1.83
C ALA A 101 -28.06 -14.79 3.22
N GLY A 102 -28.78 -14.54 4.31
CA GLY A 102 -30.23 -14.53 4.42
C GLY A 102 -30.71 -15.97 4.64
N SER A 103 -30.64 -16.42 5.89
CA SER A 103 -31.56 -17.35 6.58
C SER A 103 -31.89 -18.72 5.95
N GLY A 104 -31.63 -19.80 6.70
CA GLY A 104 -32.06 -21.17 6.41
C GLY A 104 -33.59 -21.36 6.30
N PRO A 105 -34.09 -22.56 5.95
CA PRO A 105 -34.22 -23.65 6.94
C PRO A 105 -34.17 -25.11 6.39
N GLY A 106 -33.87 -26.10 7.26
CA GLY A 106 -34.21 -27.54 7.13
C GLY A 106 -33.63 -28.30 5.91
N THR A 107 -33.51 -29.61 5.80
CA THR A 107 -34.09 -30.76 6.52
C THR A 107 -33.29 -32.02 6.10
N ALA A 108 -33.06 -32.93 7.06
CA ALA A 108 -33.02 -34.40 6.95
C ALA A 108 -32.15 -35.16 5.90
N THR A 109 -31.19 -35.91 6.46
CA THR A 109 -31.04 -37.39 6.38
C THR A 109 -30.62 -38.07 5.06
N GLY A 110 -29.44 -38.72 5.09
CA GLY A 110 -29.06 -39.79 4.16
C GLY A 110 -27.68 -40.36 4.45
N ALA A 111 -27.61 -41.60 4.92
CA ALA A 111 -26.41 -42.33 5.36
C ALA A 111 -25.78 -43.18 4.24
N ALA A 112 -24.45 -43.37 4.29
CA ALA A 112 -23.69 -44.60 3.95
C ALA A 112 -22.18 -44.25 4.04
N ASN A 113 -21.46 -44.65 5.08
CA ASN A 113 -20.77 -45.93 5.27
C ASN A 113 -19.67 -46.21 4.23
N GLY A 114 -18.41 -46.21 4.69
CA GLY A 114 -17.22 -46.51 3.90
C GLY A 114 -15.98 -46.59 4.78
N SER A 115 -15.78 -47.76 5.38
CA SER A 115 -14.61 -48.17 6.16
C SER A 115 -13.31 -48.11 5.37
N GLY A 116 -12.22 -47.65 6.01
CA GLY A 116 -10.86 -47.75 5.47
C GLY A 116 -9.82 -47.35 6.51
N SER A 117 -9.23 -48.37 7.15
CA SER A 117 -8.36 -48.29 8.31
C SER A 117 -6.92 -47.82 8.00
N SER A 118 -6.44 -46.87 8.83
CA SER A 118 -5.11 -46.75 9.46
C SER A 118 -3.82 -47.19 8.74
N SER A 119 -2.85 -46.28 8.67
CA SER A 119 -1.45 -46.58 9.07
C SER A 119 -0.64 -45.30 9.38
N SER A 120 -0.29 -45.18 10.66
CA SER A 120 1.00 -44.73 11.22
C SER A 120 1.81 -43.63 10.51
N GLY A 121 1.87 -42.46 11.15
CA GLY A 121 2.89 -41.42 10.93
C GLY A 121 3.28 -40.77 12.25
N THR A 122 4.07 -41.47 13.07
CA THR A 122 4.78 -40.93 14.24
C THR A 122 5.97 -40.09 13.75
N GLY A 123 5.80 -38.78 13.73
CA GLY A 123 6.86 -37.80 13.45
C GLY A 123 6.92 -36.76 14.57
N GLN A 124 7.79 -37.03 15.54
CA GLN A 124 8.18 -36.15 16.65
C GLN A 124 8.71 -34.80 16.11
N GLN A 125 8.16 -33.67 16.55
CA GLN A 125 8.64 -32.85 17.68
C GLN A 125 9.94 -32.06 17.39
N GLN A 126 9.80 -30.85 16.82
CA GLN A 126 10.71 -29.68 16.87
C GLN A 126 10.14 -28.65 15.87
N GLN A 127 9.87 -27.37 16.14
CA GLN A 127 10.42 -26.38 17.05
C GLN A 127 9.30 -25.41 17.46
N GLN A 128 8.96 -25.39 18.74
CA GLN A 128 8.34 -24.23 19.39
C GLN A 128 9.41 -23.59 20.27
N ARG A 129 9.96 -22.44 19.84
CA ARG A 129 10.51 -21.37 20.69
C ARG A 129 11.12 -20.29 19.80
N GLY A 130 10.42 -19.17 19.69
CA GLY A 130 10.90 -18.00 18.96
C GLY A 130 9.95 -16.83 19.02
N GLY A 131 9.38 -16.54 20.19
CA GLY A 131 8.36 -15.51 20.34
C GLY A 131 8.42 -14.82 21.69
N ASP A 132 9.55 -14.21 22.05
CA ASP A 132 9.66 -13.36 23.26
C ASP A 132 10.80 -12.31 23.19
N GLY A 133 11.31 -12.00 21.99
CA GLY A 133 12.44 -11.08 21.81
C GLY A 133 12.10 -9.64 21.41
N ALA A 134 10.94 -9.42 20.76
CA ALA A 134 10.67 -8.15 20.08
C ALA A 134 9.90 -7.12 20.92
N GLN A 135 9.20 -7.54 21.99
CA GLN A 135 8.37 -6.62 22.79
C GLN A 135 9.16 -5.87 23.87
N ARG A 136 10.37 -6.33 24.23
CA ARG A 136 11.19 -5.68 25.27
C ARG A 136 12.06 -4.52 24.75
N ALA A 137 12.25 -4.40 23.44
CA ALA A 137 13.08 -3.34 22.83
C ALA A 137 12.33 -2.01 22.65
N ALA A 138 11.00 -2.03 22.52
CA ALA A 138 10.21 -0.82 22.31
C ALA A 138 9.96 0.01 23.59
N ALA A 139 9.96 -0.63 24.77
CA ALA A 139 9.73 0.05 26.05
C ALA A 139 10.93 0.93 26.48
N VAL A 140 12.16 0.55 26.13
CA VAL A 140 13.37 1.29 26.54
C VAL A 140 13.56 2.57 25.70
N ALA A 141 13.16 2.55 24.42
CA ALA A 141 13.28 3.71 23.54
C ALA A 141 12.30 4.86 23.90
N ALA A 142 11.11 4.53 24.41
CA ALA A 142 10.13 5.52 24.83
C ALA A 142 10.56 6.26 26.12
N GLU A 143 11.22 5.55 27.05
CA GLU A 143 11.67 6.13 28.32
C GLU A 143 12.84 7.12 28.13
N GLU A 144 13.75 6.84 27.19
CA GLU A 144 14.88 7.74 26.89
C GLU A 144 14.43 9.06 26.22
N ALA A 145 13.39 9.01 25.38
CA ALA A 145 12.82 10.20 24.75
C ALA A 145 12.15 11.14 25.78
N ALA A 146 11.41 10.58 26.74
CA ALA A 146 10.75 11.36 27.80
C ALA A 146 11.76 12.06 28.72
N ARG A 147 12.88 11.38 29.05
CA ARG A 147 13.93 11.96 29.90
C ARG A 147 14.65 13.13 29.22
N ARG A 148 14.85 13.06 27.90
CA ARG A 148 15.51 14.11 27.12
C ARG A 148 14.65 15.38 27.03
N GLU A 149 13.33 15.25 26.98
CA GLU A 149 12.40 16.38 27.02
C GLU A 149 12.35 17.04 28.40
N GLN A 150 12.36 16.27 29.49
CA GLN A 150 12.43 16.84 30.85
C GLN A 150 13.72 17.63 31.09
N GLN A 151 14.86 17.14 30.60
CA GLN A 151 16.13 17.88 30.70
C GLN A 151 16.08 19.20 29.93
N ARG A 152 15.58 19.22 28.68
CA ARG A 152 15.44 20.49 27.92
C ARG A 152 14.54 21.48 28.64
N ARG A 153 13.45 21.00 29.25
CA ARG A 153 12.48 21.86 29.94
C ARG A 153 13.08 22.47 31.22
N LEU A 154 13.93 21.74 31.95
CA LEU A 154 14.67 22.27 33.10
C LEU A 154 15.73 23.30 32.68
N THR A 155 16.49 23.04 31.60
CA THR A 155 17.51 23.98 31.10
C THR A 155 16.89 25.30 30.63
N LEU A 156 15.76 25.25 29.92
CA LEU A 156 15.03 26.45 29.50
C LEU A 156 14.48 27.27 30.67
N ARG A 157 14.14 26.60 31.78
CA ARG A 157 13.61 27.27 32.95
C ARG A 157 14.70 28.01 33.74
N GLN A 158 15.92 27.46 33.78
CA GLN A 158 17.06 28.15 34.41
C GLN A 158 17.52 29.38 33.61
N GLN A 159 17.44 29.36 32.28
CA GLN A 159 17.77 30.53 31.46
C GLN A 159 16.76 31.69 31.56
N ARG A 160 15.56 31.45 32.11
CA ARG A 160 14.54 32.50 32.33
C ARG A 160 14.55 33.09 33.76
N SER A 161 15.42 32.59 34.64
CA SER A 161 15.53 33.06 36.03
C SER A 161 16.88 33.69 36.38
N GLY A 162 17.73 33.95 35.38
CA GLY A 162 18.83 34.91 35.47
C GLY A 162 18.45 36.19 34.73
#